data_AF-A0AAP3ENC6-F1
#
_entry.id   AF-A0AAP3ENC6-F1
#
_cell.length_a   1.000
_cell.length_b   1.000
_cell.length_c   1.000
_cell.angle_alpha   90.00
_cell.angle_beta   90.00
_cell.angle_gamma   90.00
#
_symmetry.space_group_name_H-M   'P 1'
#
loop_
_entity.id
_entity.type
_entity.pdbx_description
1 polymer ?
#
loop_
_entity_poly.entity_id
_entity_poly.type
_entity_poly.pdbx_seq_one_letter_code
_entity_poly.pdbx_strand_id
1 'polypeptide(L)'
;RLFNQGQEVAVHPRKRTYGYSTRNEHMPEAHRQHATWTPERLLEWAGHIGSETHSYVLHILNSRPHPEQSYRFCLGLLNLHKKYSKAR
;
A
#
# COMPACT_ATOMS: atom_id res chain seq x y z
N ARG A 1 24.22 -1.97 13.75
CA ARG A 1 25.11 -2.26 12.59
C ARG A 1 25.39 -3.76 12.62
N LEU A 2 25.38 -4.43 11.48
CA LEU A 2 25.59 -5.86 11.31
C LEU A 2 26.87 -6.05 10.49
N PHE A 3 27.76 -6.93 10.94
CA PHE A 3 29.03 -7.20 10.28
C PHE A 3 29.14 -8.68 9.89
N ASN A 4 29.77 -8.97 8.77
CA ASN A 4 30.16 -10.31 8.33
C ASN A 4 31.61 -10.26 7.84
N GLN A 5 32.48 -11.10 8.41
CA GLN A 5 33.92 -11.14 8.09
C GLN A 5 34.62 -9.75 8.12
N GLY A 6 34.22 -8.88 9.05
CA GLY A 6 34.80 -7.53 9.18
C GLY A 6 34.26 -6.50 8.19
N GLN A 7 33.36 -6.86 7.26
CA GLN A 7 32.63 -5.93 6.42
C GLN A 7 31.26 -5.58 7.02
N GLU A 8 30.86 -4.31 6.94
CA GLU A 8 29.54 -3.86 7.36
C GLU A 8 28.49 -4.28 6.32
N VAL A 9 27.54 -5.11 6.73
CA VAL A 9 26.50 -5.70 5.85
C VAL A 9 25.19 -4.94 5.95
N ALA A 10 24.83 -4.41 7.13
CA ALA A 10 23.59 -3.67 7.30
C ALA A 10 23.63 -2.67 8.46
N VAL A 11 22.98 -1.53 8.29
CA VAL A 11 22.74 -0.53 9.35
C VAL A 11 21.26 -0.27 9.48
N HIS A 12 20.77 -0.36 10.72
CA HIS A 12 19.38 -0.10 11.07
C HIS A 12 19.36 1.09 12.04
N PRO A 13 19.01 2.30 11.58
CA PRO A 13 18.88 3.45 12.47
C PRO A 13 17.73 3.22 13.46
N ARG A 14 17.92 3.64 14.70
CA ARG A 14 16.90 3.46 15.75
C ARG A 14 15.75 4.45 15.51
N LYS A 15 14.57 3.92 15.20
CA LYS A 15 13.33 4.71 15.18
C LYS A 15 12.88 4.99 16.62
N ARG A 16 12.57 6.25 16.94
CA ARG A 16 12.07 6.67 18.27
C ARG A 16 10.55 6.62 18.39
N THR A 17 9.85 6.50 17.26
CA THR A 17 8.39 6.37 17.19
C THR A 17 8.01 4.89 17.12
N TYR A 18 6.90 4.52 17.75
CA TYR A 18 6.35 3.16 17.69
C TYR A 18 6.10 2.68 16.25
N GLY A 19 6.16 1.36 16.06
CA GLY A 19 5.91 0.69 14.79
C GLY A 19 7.17 0.20 14.06
N TYR A 20 6.96 -0.56 12.99
CA TYR A 20 8.04 -1.19 12.23
C TYR A 20 8.80 -0.20 11.35
N SER A 21 10.04 -0.55 11.01
CA SER A 21 10.90 0.20 10.07
C SER A 21 11.75 -0.80 9.30
N THR A 22 11.77 -0.65 7.98
CA THR A 22 12.54 -1.48 7.05
C THR A 22 13.10 -0.57 5.96
N ARG A 23 14.32 -0.86 5.49
CA ARG A 23 14.87 -0.22 4.29
C ARG A 23 14.30 -0.88 3.04
N ASN A 24 13.98 -0.09 2.02
CA ASN A 24 13.42 -0.62 0.76
C ASN A 24 14.32 -1.69 0.12
N GLU A 25 15.64 -1.56 0.23
CA GLU A 25 16.63 -2.53 -0.28
C GLU A 25 16.54 -3.92 0.38
N HIS A 26 16.09 -4.00 1.65
CA HIS A 26 15.90 -5.25 2.38
C HIS A 26 14.50 -5.83 2.22
N MET A 27 13.57 -5.05 1.65
CA MET A 27 12.18 -5.45 1.52
C MET A 27 12.04 -6.43 0.33
N PRO A 28 11.34 -7.58 0.49
CA PRO A 28 11.06 -8.50 -0.61
C PRO A 28 10.32 -7.81 -1.76
N GLU A 29 10.50 -8.28 -2.99
CA GLU A 29 9.98 -7.61 -4.19
C GLU A 29 8.46 -7.41 -4.18
N ALA A 30 7.70 -8.45 -3.85
CA ALA A 30 6.24 -8.36 -3.72
C ALA A 30 5.82 -7.27 -2.71
N HIS A 31 6.59 -7.12 -1.64
CA HIS A 31 6.32 -6.14 -0.60
C HIS A 31 6.71 -4.71 -1.03
N ARG A 32 7.77 -4.55 -1.86
CA ARG A 32 8.12 -3.27 -2.51
C ARG A 32 7.05 -2.80 -3.49
N GLN A 33 6.51 -3.72 -4.28
CA GLN A 33 5.40 -3.42 -5.19
C GLN A 33 4.14 -2.99 -4.43
N HIS A 34 3.86 -3.63 -3.28
CA HIS A 34 2.79 -3.19 -2.39
C HIS A 34 3.02 -1.79 -1.82
N ALA A 35 4.26 -1.44 -1.45
CA ALA A 35 4.63 -0.12 -0.95
C ALA A 35 4.50 1.01 -2.00
N THR A 36 4.36 0.67 -3.29
CA THR A 36 4.18 1.65 -4.37
C THR A 36 2.75 2.21 -4.43
N TRP A 37 1.79 1.58 -3.75
CA TRP A 37 0.40 2.05 -3.72
C TRP A 37 0.23 3.15 -2.68
N THR A 38 -0.31 4.29 -3.10
CA THR A 38 -0.70 5.40 -2.23
C THR A 38 -2.22 5.54 -2.16
N PRO A 39 -2.78 6.14 -1.09
CA PRO A 39 -4.22 6.35 -0.97
C PRO A 39 -4.77 7.20 -2.13
N GLU A 40 -4.02 8.23 -2.52
CA GLU A 40 -4.35 9.15 -3.63
C GLU A 40 -4.54 8.39 -4.94
N ARG A 41 -3.63 7.46 -5.25
CA ARG A 41 -3.69 6.66 -6.47
C ARG A 41 -4.89 5.72 -6.51
N LEU A 42 -5.29 5.18 -5.36
CA LEU A 42 -6.50 4.37 -5.22
C LEU A 42 -7.77 5.21 -5.40
N LEU A 43 -7.79 6.43 -4.86
CA LEU A 43 -8.91 7.36 -4.98
C LEU A 43 -9.10 7.85 -6.42
N GLU A 44 -8.01 8.20 -7.10
CA GLU A 44 -8.03 8.60 -8.51
C GLU A 44 -8.58 7.47 -9.40
N TRP A 45 -8.10 6.24 -9.20
CA TRP A 45 -8.61 5.09 -9.95
C TRP A 45 -10.09 4.81 -9.65
N ALA A 46 -10.51 4.95 -8.39
CA ALA A 46 -11.93 4.85 -8.02
C ALA A 46 -12.79 5.92 -8.70
N GLY A 47 -12.29 7.16 -8.79
CA GLY A 47 -12.94 8.28 -9.48
C GLY A 47 -13.14 8.03 -10.97
N HIS A 48 -12.21 7.36 -11.64
CA HIS A 48 -12.35 6.94 -13.04
C HIS A 48 -13.48 5.91 -13.26
N ILE A 49 -13.84 5.13 -12.24
CA ILE A 49 -14.96 4.18 -12.30
C ILE A 49 -16.28 4.89 -12.04
N GLY A 50 -16.35 5.75 -11.01
CA GLY A 50 -17.53 6.56 -10.70
C GLY A 50 -17.49 7.21 -9.30
N SER A 51 -18.36 8.20 -9.09
CA SER A 51 -18.45 8.96 -7.83
C SER A 51 -18.74 8.08 -6.61
N GLU A 52 -19.65 7.12 -6.76
CA GLU A 52 -20.03 6.21 -5.66
C GLU A 52 -18.87 5.29 -5.25
N THR A 53 -18.09 4.84 -6.23
CA THR A 53 -16.91 3.99 -5.97
C THR A 53 -15.81 4.79 -5.27
N HIS A 54 -15.62 6.05 -5.67
CA HIS A 54 -14.69 6.96 -4.99
C HIS A 54 -15.07 7.19 -3.53
N SER A 55 -16.34 7.52 -3.24
CA SER A 55 -16.83 7.72 -1.87
C SER A 55 -16.66 6.47 -1.00
N TYR A 56 -16.94 5.29 -1.55
CA TYR A 56 -16.77 4.04 -0.82
C TYR A 56 -15.30 3.70 -0.53
N VAL A 57 -14.40 3.88 -1.51
CA VAL A 57 -12.97 3.66 -1.32
C VAL A 57 -12.40 4.63 -0.29
N LEU A 58 -12.83 5.90 -0.31
CA LEU A 58 -12.45 6.90 0.70
C LEU A 58 -12.88 6.48 2.11
N HIS A 59 -14.12 6.01 2.25
CA HIS A 59 -14.63 5.51 3.53
C HIS A 59 -13.79 4.33 4.06
N ILE A 60 -13.43 3.38 3.20
CA ILE A 60 -12.64 2.21 3.57
C ILE A 60 -11.18 2.57 3.92
N LEU A 61 -10.60 3.57 3.27
CA LEU A 61 -9.26 4.06 3.62
C LEU A 61 -9.26 4.73 5.00
N ASN A 62 -10.34 5.42 5.37
CA ASN A 62 -10.48 6.09 6.66
C ASN A 62 -10.97 5.19 7.81
N SER A 63 -11.52 4.01 7.51
CA SER A 63 -12.06 3.11 8.54
C SER A 63 -11.00 2.37 9.34
N ARG A 64 -9.74 2.35 8.87
CA ARG A 64 -8.62 1.67 9.53
C ARG A 64 -7.59 2.66 10.06
N PRO A 65 -6.92 2.35 11.18
CA PRO A 65 -5.86 3.21 11.75
C PRO A 65 -4.72 3.50 10.77
N HIS A 66 -4.44 2.55 9.86
CA HIS A 66 -3.46 2.72 8.79
C HIS A 66 -4.10 2.40 7.43
N PRO A 67 -4.03 3.32 6.45
CA PRO A 67 -4.66 3.15 5.15
C PRO A 67 -4.08 1.94 4.40
N GLU A 68 -2.81 1.62 4.64
CA GLU A 68 -2.10 0.45 4.10
C GLU A 68 -2.83 -0.88 4.36
N GLN A 69 -3.54 -0.98 5.50
CA GLN A 69 -4.32 -2.17 5.86
C GLN A 69 -5.55 -2.36 4.97
N SER A 70 -6.03 -1.28 4.34
CA SER A 70 -7.19 -1.28 3.45
C SER A 70 -6.81 -1.49 1.98
N TYR A 71 -5.53 -1.36 1.59
CA TYR A 71 -5.13 -1.37 0.18
C TYR A 71 -5.49 -2.66 -0.55
N ARG A 72 -5.29 -3.83 0.07
CA ARG A 72 -5.65 -5.11 -0.56
C ARG A 72 -7.14 -5.21 -0.88
N PHE A 73 -7.98 -4.71 0.02
CA PHE A 73 -9.42 -4.67 -0.20
C PHE A 73 -9.78 -3.72 -1.34
N CYS A 74 -9.25 -2.49 -1.33
CA CYS A 74 -9.49 -1.51 -2.38
C CYS A 74 -9.02 -2.02 -3.76
N LEU A 75 -7.84 -2.63 -3.83
CA LEU A 75 -7.33 -3.23 -5.07
C LEU A 75 -8.21 -4.38 -5.57
N GLY A 76 -8.76 -5.19 -4.66
CA GLY A 76 -9.72 -6.24 -5.00
C GLY A 76 -10.99 -5.65 -5.62
N LEU A 77 -11.59 -4.66 -4.94
CA LEU A 77 -12.78 -3.95 -5.41
C LEU A 77 -12.56 -3.30 -6.79
N LEU A 78 -11.48 -2.53 -6.94
CA LEU A 78 -11.18 -1.82 -8.19
C LEU A 78 -10.89 -2.77 -9.36
N ASN A 79 -10.34 -3.96 -9.10
CA ASN A 79 -10.17 -4.97 -10.15
C ASN A 79 -11.50 -5.59 -10.63
N LEU A 80 -12.57 -5.56 -9.83
CA LEU A 80 -13.88 -6.07 -10.27
C LEU A 80 -14.43 -5.28 -11.46
N HIS A 81 -14.09 -4.00 -11.59
CA HIS A 81 -14.44 -3.19 -12.76
C HIS A 81 -13.97 -3.83 -14.09
N LYS A 82 -12.81 -4.50 -14.10
CA LYS A 82 -12.31 -5.20 -15.30
C LYS A 82 -13.19 -6.38 -15.70
N LYS A 83 -13.83 -7.04 -14.73
CA LYS A 83 -14.67 -8.22 -14.96
C LYS A 83 -16.10 -7.86 -15.33
N TYR A 84 -16.61 -6.75 -14.79
CA TYR A 84 -18.00 -6.33 -14.92
C TYR A 84 -18.17 -5.03 -15.72
N SER A 85 -17.28 -4.73 -16.68
CA SER A 85 -17.23 -3.41 -17.32
C SER A 85 -18.50 -3.06 -18.12
N LYS A 86 -19.01 -1.84 -17.87
CA LYS A 86 -19.88 -0.89 -18.60
C LYS A 86 -21.06 -1.35 -19.48
N ALA A 87 -21.27 -2.64 -19.73
CA ALA A 87 -22.50 -3.12 -20.37
C ALA A 87 -23.52 -3.47 -19.27
N ARG A 88 -24.27 -2.45 -18.83
CA ARG A 88 -25.57 -2.64 -18.22
C ARG A 88 -26.46 -1.43 -18.45
#